data_AF-A0A0L7QSF5-F1
#
_entry.id   AF-A0A0L7QSF5-F1
#
_cell.length_a   1.000
_cell.length_b   1.000
_cell.length_c   1.000
_cell.angle_alpha   90.00
_cell.angle_beta   90.00
_cell.angle_gamma   90.00
#
_symmetry.space_group_name_H-M   'P 1'
#
loop_
_entity.id
_entity.type
_entity.pdbx_description
1 polymer ?
#
loop_
_entity_poly.entity_id
_entity_poly.type
_entity_poly.pdbx_seq_one_letter_code
_entity_poly.pdbx_strand_id
1 'polypeptide(L)' 'MNNRDIRVIFLYKFNLGRTAENINLAFEEGHVNVRTFQRWCAKFNVGDFSLENEPDRAVDDNVLRKIIENNPQ' A
#
# COMPACT_ATOMS: atom_id res chain seq x y z
N MET A 1 -8.20 12.48 9.31
CA MET A 1 -8.47 11.03 9.19
C MET A 1 -7.15 10.30 9.31
N ASN A 2 -7.04 9.26 10.15
CA ASN A 2 -5.77 8.56 10.31
C ASN A 2 -5.56 7.54 9.15
N ASN A 3 -4.34 7.03 9.01
CA ASN A 3 -4.02 6.08 7.93
C ASN A 3 -4.82 4.78 8.02
N ARG A 4 -5.15 4.32 9.23
CA ARG A 4 -5.94 3.11 9.45
C ARG A 4 -7.38 3.30 9.00
N ASP A 5 -8.00 4.44 9.28
CA ASP A 5 -9.36 4.79 8.84
C ASP A 5 -9.44 4.81 7.31
N ILE A 6 -8.43 5.37 6.64
CA ILE A 6 -8.31 5.35 5.18
C ILE A 6 -8.28 3.90 4.65
N ARG A 7 -7.51 3.02 5.28
CA ARG A 7 -7.41 1.61 4.90
C ARG A 7 -8.71 0.83 5.16
N VAL A 8 -9.44 1.14 6.23
CA VAL A 8 -10.78 0.58 6.48
C VAL A 8 -11.73 0.96 5.34
N ILE A 9 -11.69 2.22 4.89
CA ILE A 9 -12.52 2.67 3.75
C ILE A 9 -12.11 1.95 2.46
N PHE A 10 -10.82 1.67 2.25
CA PHE A 10 -10.38 0.88 1.11
C PHE A 10 -10.98 -0.53 1.12
N LEU A 11 -10.90 -1.21 2.26
CA LEU A 11 -11.44 -2.56 2.41
C LEU A 11 -12.96 -2.60 2.21
N TYR A 12 -13.69 -1.66 2.81
CA TYR A 12 -15.13 -1.54 2.62
C TYR A 12 -15.50 -1.38 1.14
N LYS A 13 -14.78 -0.52 0.40
CA LYS A 13 -15.02 -0.29 -1.03
C LYS A 13 -14.64 -1.48 -1.89
N PHE A 14 -13.54 -2.16 -1.55
CA PHE A 14 -13.11 -3.40 -2.20
C PHE A 14 -14.22 -4.46 -2.13
N ASN A 15 -14.79 -4.69 -0.94
CA ASN A 15 -15.88 -5.64 -0.72
C ASN A 15 -17.17 -5.27 -1.47
N LEU A 16 -17.40 -3.97 -1.75
CA LEU A 16 -18.53 -3.52 -2.55
C LEU A 16 -18.35 -3.75 -4.06
N GLY A 17 -17.24 -4.33 -4.51
CA GLY A 17 -16.98 -4.61 -5.93
C GLY A 17 -16.87 -3.37 -6.81
N ARG A 18 -16.75 -2.18 -6.21
CA ARG A 18 -16.64 -0.92 -6.94
C ARG A 18 -15.20 -0.75 -7.42
N THR A 19 -14.98 -1.16 -8.66
CA THR A 19 -13.75 -0.95 -9.43
C THR A 19 -13.34 0.53 -9.45
N ALA A 20 -12.06 0.74 -9.75
CA ALA A 20 -11.28 1.95 -9.58
C ALA A 20 -11.87 3.29 -10.11
N GLU A 21 -12.97 3.26 -10.86
CA GLU A 21 -13.63 4.46 -11.42
C GLU A 21 -14.25 5.38 -10.36
N ASN A 22 -14.52 4.89 -9.14
CA ASN A 22 -15.10 5.69 -8.05
C ASN A 22 -14.10 6.14 -6.96
N ILE A 23 -12.80 5.97 -7.17
CA ILE A 23 -11.78 6.38 -6.18
C ILE A 23 -11.75 7.90 -6.02
N ASN A 24 -11.91 8.65 -7.11
CA ASN A 24 -11.92 10.12 -7.09
C ASN A 24 -13.19 10.71 -6.45
N LEU A 25 -14.31 9.97 -6.43
CA LEU A 25 -15.54 10.39 -5.72
C LEU A 25 -15.48 10.07 -4.21
N ALA A 26 -14.62 9.14 -3.82
CA ALA A 26 -14.52 8.62 -2.47
C ALA A 26 -13.67 9.49 -1.53
N PHE A 27 -12.70 10.19 -2.12
CA PHE A 27 -11.75 11.02 -1.43
C PHE A 27 -11.71 12.32 -2.23
N GLU A 28 -11.99 13.43 -1.56
CA GLU A 28 -11.77 14.75 -2.14
C GLU A 28 -10.39 14.81 -2.81
N GLU A 29 -10.33 15.47 -3.96
CA GLU A 29 -9.17 15.52 -4.83
C GLU A 29 -7.92 15.87 -4.00
N GLY A 30 -6.98 14.93 -3.90
CA GLY A 30 -5.70 15.11 -3.18
C GLY A 30 -5.51 14.31 -1.89
N HIS A 31 -6.54 13.67 -1.33
CA HIS A 31 -6.39 12.95 -0.05
C HIS A 31 -5.81 11.54 -0.15
N VAL A 32 -6.00 10.83 -1.27
CA VAL A 32 -5.49 9.47 -1.46
C VAL A 32 -4.90 9.31 -2.85
N ASN A 33 -3.65 8.87 -2.91
CA ASN A 33 -3.01 8.48 -4.16
C ASN A 33 -3.64 7.19 -4.71
N VAL A 34 -4.13 7.22 -5.96
CA VAL A 34 -4.69 6.06 -6.68
C VAL A 34 -3.76 4.84 -6.63
N ARG A 35 -2.45 5.07 -6.72
CA ARG A 35 -1.42 4.01 -6.61
C ARG A 35 -1.44 3.32 -5.25
N THR A 36 -1.72 4.05 -4.18
CA THR A 36 -1.84 3.49 -2.83
C THR A 36 -3.07 2.59 -2.77
N PHE A 37 -4.23 3.04 -3.26
CA PHE A 37 -5.44 2.21 -3.29
C PHE A 37 -5.25 0.93 -4.09
N GLN A 38 -4.63 1.01 -5.28
CA GLN A 38 -4.34 -0.17 -6.11
C GLN A 38 -3.46 -1.21 -5.39
N ARG A 39 -2.43 -0.77 -4.65
CA ARG A 39 -1.60 -1.66 -3.84
C ARG A 39 -2.41 -2.38 -2.76
N TRP A 40 -3.31 -1.67 -2.09
CA TRP A 40 -4.22 -2.25 -1.10
C TRP A 40 -5.19 -3.26 -1.72
N CYS A 41 -5.79 -2.94 -2.88
CA CYS A 41 -6.63 -3.90 -3.61
C CYS A 41 -5.86 -5.17 -3.99
N ALA A 42 -4.59 -5.06 -4.39
CA ALA A 42 -3.77 -6.23 -4.69
C ALA A 42 -3.54 -7.11 -3.45
N LYS A 43 -3.32 -6.51 -2.27
CA LYS A 43 -3.21 -7.22 -0.98
C LYS A 43 -4.53 -7.92 -0.62
N PHE A 44 -5.67 -7.24 -0.77
CA PHE A 44 -6.99 -7.83 -0.51
C PHE A 44 -7.34 -8.96 -1.49
N ASN A 45 -6.93 -8.86 -2.76
CA ASN A 45 -7.13 -9.90 -3.77
C ASN A 45 -6.44 -11.22 -3.42
N VAL A 46 -5.32 -11.18 -2.66
CA VAL A 46 -4.64 -12.38 -2.18
C VAL A 46 -5.18 -12.89 -0.83
N GLY A 47 -6.28 -12.29 -0.34
CA GLY A 47 -6.96 -12.67 0.90
C GLY A 47 -6.36 -12.07 2.17
N ASP A 48 -5.42 -11.14 2.04
CA ASP A 48 -4.80 -10.48 3.18
C ASP A 48 -5.52 -9.18 3.51
N PHE A 49 -6.34 -9.21 4.55
CA PHE A 49 -7.14 -8.07 5.03
C PHE A 49 -6.50 -7.32 6.20
N SER A 50 -5.24 -7.61 6.53
CA SER A 50 -4.54 -6.85 7.58
C SER A 50 -4.41 -5.39 7.17
N LEU A 51 -4.75 -4.47 8.08
CA LEU A 51 -4.75 -3.03 7.82
C LEU A 51 -3.42 -2.37 8.20
N GLU A 52 -2.42 -3.16 8.56
CA GLU A 52 -1.08 -2.67 8.82
C GLU A 52 -0.23 -2.75 7.57
N ASN A 53 0.80 -1.91 7.51
CA ASN A 53 1.83 -2.13 6.51
C ASN A 53 2.49 -3.47 6.82
N GLU A 54 2.94 -4.16 5.78
CA GLU A 54 3.94 -5.20 5.97
C GLU A 54 5.06 -4.63 6.83
N PRO A 55 5.61 -5.40 7.79
CA PRO A 55 6.85 -5.00 8.42
C PRO A 55 7.83 -4.67 7.29
N ASP A 56 8.49 -3.51 7.39
CA ASP A 56 9.51 -3.13 6.41
C ASP A 56 10.39 -4.35 6.20
N ARG A 57 10.48 -4.82 4.95
CA ARG A 57 11.39 -5.91 4.63
C ARG A 57 12.76 -5.39 5.05
N ALA A 58 13.25 -5.84 6.20
CA ALA A 58 14.56 -5.46 6.69
C ALA A 58 15.50 -5.79 5.54
N VAL A 59 16.03 -4.74 4.91
CA VAL A 59 17.03 -4.94 3.88
C VAL A 59 18.21 -5.51 4.63
N ASP A 60 18.60 -6.74 4.28
CA ASP A 60 19.73 -7.40 4.94
C ASP A 60 20.96 -6.49 4.81
N ASP A 61 21.47 -6.03 5.96
CA ASP A 61 22.63 -5.15 6.02
C ASP A 61 23.85 -5.76 5.32
N ASN A 62 23.94 -7.09 5.24
CA ASN A 62 24.98 -7.76 4.47
C ASN A 62 24.81 -7.58 2.97
N VAL A 63 23.58 -7.52 2.46
CA VAL A 63 23.29 -7.22 1.06
C VAL A 63 23.65 -5.78 0.75
N LEU A 64 23.28 -4.83 1.62
CA LEU A 64 23.65 -3.42 1.48
C LEU A 64 25.18 -3.23 1.50
N ARG A 65 25.85 -3.85 2.47
CA ARG A 65 27.31 -3.80 2.60
C ARG A 65 28.01 -4.37 1.38
N LYS A 66 27.53 -5.49 0.83
CA LYS A 66 28.10 -6.10 -0.38
C LYS A 66 27.94 -5.21 -1.61
N ILE A 67 26.84 -4.47 -1.74
CA ILE A 67 26.65 -3.51 -2.85
C ILE A 67 27.66 -2.35 -2.75
N ILE A 68 27.89 -1.84 -1.53
CA ILE A 68 28.86 -0.76 -1.28
C ILE A 68 30.30 -1.24 -1.53
N GLU A 69 30.67 -2.42 -1.04
CA GLU A 69 32.00 -3.01 -1.24
C GLU A 69 32.30 -3.30 -2.73
N ASN A 70 31.29 -3.66 -3.53
CA ASN A 70 31.46 -3.93 -4.96
C ASN A 70 31.37 -2.67 -5.84
N ASN A 71 31.03 -1.51 -5.28
CA ASN A 71 31.03 -0.24 -6.00
C ASN A 71 31.59 0.89 -5.13
N PRO A 72 32.88 0.83 -4.77
CA PRO A 72 33.53 1.91 -4.03
C PRO A 72 33.65 3.14 -4.95
N GLN A 73 33.13 4.28 -4.49
CA GLN A 73 33.33 5.59 -5.11
C GLN A 73 34.78 6.06 -4.93
#